data_AF-A0A2J6I2Y8-F1
#
_entry.id   AF-A0A2J6I2Y8-F1
#
_cell.length_a   1.000
_cell.length_b   1.000
_cell.length_c   1.000
_cell.angle_alpha   90.00
_cell.angle_beta   90.00
_cell.angle_gamma   90.00
#
_symmetry.space_group_name_H-M   'P 1'
#
loop_
_entity.id
_entity.type
_entity.pdbx_description
1 polymer ?
#
loop_
_entity_poly.entity_id
_entity_poly.type
_entity_poly.pdbx_seq_one_letter_code
_entity_poly.pdbx_strand_id
1 'polypeptide(L)'
;MDYQSISIIIVASLIGLVYLLKIRNVDIYEKEPFWKLLMVAIFGGIISVIASLILYEFVDVQHNFVDAIIKIGFIEELSKLLALMALVSFIKNDFNEIADGVIYITAIALGFAIIENIFYTFNYNNSYTLLVQRSIFAVMGHISFSGYMGLAYYIHKRVHKNYLGIILSVILAALAHGLYDGVLFEEVLNPIFNIVFIILIILQYRLFKALLGFSKFRQNMSKDIFVKTQNTLFLYCCKCDKSLKSNEFEFQKIKIGYCDSCGNAIVNSDNIFHMIEYYRPTLKPSKFLKRINKTEKITFLDEGKKVYFHTQRTYLSSEINDLAGWLNNSNSNDEKKILNIPILGSLIKLLGIRYISN
;
A
#
# COMPACT_ATOMS: atom_id res chain seq x y z
N MET A 1 -13.15 -20.86 -29.44
CA MET A 1 -12.04 -20.93 -28.47
C MET A 1 -11.90 -22.38 -28.04
N ASP A 2 -10.67 -22.87 -27.97
CA ASP A 2 -10.38 -24.20 -27.45
C ASP A 2 -10.38 -24.21 -25.91
N TYR A 3 -10.35 -25.41 -25.32
CA TYR A 3 -10.34 -25.59 -23.87
C TYR A 3 -9.15 -24.92 -23.17
N GLN A 4 -8.00 -24.87 -23.84
CA GLN A 4 -6.78 -24.24 -23.33
C GLN A 4 -6.94 -22.72 -23.22
N SER A 5 -7.53 -22.07 -24.22
CA SER A 5 -7.77 -20.62 -24.17
C SER A 5 -8.74 -20.26 -23.04
N ILE A 6 -9.80 -21.05 -22.88
CA ILE A 6 -10.78 -20.87 -21.79
C ILE A 6 -10.11 -21.06 -20.42
N SER A 7 -9.30 -22.11 -20.24
CA SER A 7 -8.61 -22.36 -18.97
C SER A 7 -7.61 -21.26 -18.63
N ILE A 8 -6.86 -20.74 -19.61
CA ILE A 8 -5.93 -19.61 -19.42
C ILE A 8 -6.67 -18.37 -18.91
N ILE A 9 -7.79 -18.00 -19.54
CA ILE A 9 -8.59 -16.85 -19.11
C ILE A 9 -9.09 -17.03 -17.67
N ILE A 10 -9.61 -18.23 -17.35
CA ILE A 10 -10.10 -18.53 -16.00
C ILE A 10 -8.96 -18.41 -14.97
N VAL A 11 -7.81 -19.03 -15.23
CA VAL A 11 -6.66 -19.00 -14.30
C VAL A 11 -6.14 -17.57 -14.14
N ALA A 12 -5.96 -16.81 -15.23
CA ALA A 12 -5.52 -15.43 -15.18
C ALA A 12 -6.49 -14.54 -14.39
N SER A 13 -7.80 -14.72 -14.60
CA SER A 13 -8.84 -13.98 -13.89
C SER A 13 -8.89 -14.32 -12.39
N LEU A 14 -8.74 -15.59 -12.02
CA LEU A 14 -8.70 -16.03 -10.62
C LEU A 14 -7.48 -15.47 -9.89
N ILE A 15 -6.31 -15.48 -10.53
CA ILE A 15 -5.10 -14.85 -9.98
C ILE A 15 -5.34 -13.34 -9.83
N GLY A 16 -5.91 -12.70 -10.84
CA GLY A 16 -6.32 -11.30 -10.81
C GLY A 16 -7.23 -10.99 -9.61
N LEU A 17 -8.25 -11.80 -9.37
CA LEU A 17 -9.15 -11.64 -8.23
C LEU A 17 -8.41 -11.71 -6.89
N VAL A 18 -7.43 -12.62 -6.74
CA VAL A 18 -6.60 -12.70 -5.54
C VAL A 18 -5.80 -11.42 -5.33
N TYR A 19 -5.21 -10.85 -6.40
CA TYR A 19 -4.51 -9.56 -6.31
C TYR A 19 -5.45 -8.42 -5.98
N LEU A 20 -6.64 -8.37 -6.57
CA LEU A 20 -7.65 -7.34 -6.31
C LEU A 20 -8.06 -7.33 -4.83
N LEU A 21 -8.32 -8.52 -4.26
CA LEU A 21 -8.62 -8.67 -2.83
C LEU A 21 -7.44 -8.27 -1.94
N LYS A 22 -6.21 -8.56 -2.36
CA LYS A 22 -5.01 -8.11 -1.64
C LYS A 22 -4.89 -6.60 -1.65
N ILE A 23 -4.99 -5.94 -2.82
CA ILE A 23 -4.97 -4.48 -2.97
C ILE A 23 -6.01 -3.84 -2.05
N ARG A 24 -7.26 -4.31 -2.10
CA ARG A 24 -8.33 -3.83 -1.22
C ARG A 24 -8.03 -3.97 0.27
N ASN A 25 -7.35 -5.06 0.65
CA ASN A 25 -7.01 -5.32 2.06
C ASN A 25 -5.78 -4.56 2.54
N VAL A 26 -5.03 -3.89 1.66
CA VAL A 26 -3.95 -2.99 2.08
C VAL A 26 -4.53 -1.70 2.66
N ASP A 27 -5.74 -1.30 2.28
CA ASP A 27 -6.47 -0.25 2.98
C ASP A 27 -6.92 -0.74 4.37
N ILE A 28 -6.51 0.01 5.39
CA ILE A 28 -6.75 -0.31 6.79
C ILE A 28 -7.92 0.50 7.35
N TYR A 29 -8.19 1.70 6.81
CA TYR A 29 -9.10 2.66 7.45
C TYR A 29 -10.43 2.77 6.70
N GLU A 30 -10.41 2.78 5.37
CA GLU A 30 -11.59 2.94 4.53
C GLU A 30 -11.48 1.93 3.38
N LYS A 31 -12.13 0.77 3.53
CA LYS A 31 -12.06 -0.25 2.49
C LYS A 31 -13.05 0.04 1.38
N GLU A 32 -12.51 0.33 0.21
CA GLU A 32 -13.26 0.52 -1.02
C GLU A 32 -14.34 -0.56 -1.26
N PRO A 33 -15.53 -0.20 -1.78
CA PRO A 33 -16.55 -1.18 -2.13
C PRO A 33 -16.05 -2.16 -3.17
N PHE A 34 -16.07 -3.46 -2.85
CA PHE A 34 -15.50 -4.51 -3.72
C PHE A 34 -16.04 -4.45 -5.15
N TRP A 35 -17.35 -4.23 -5.32
CA TRP A 35 -17.98 -4.12 -6.64
C TRP A 35 -17.43 -2.94 -7.46
N LYS A 36 -17.24 -1.77 -6.86
CA LYS A 36 -16.68 -0.61 -7.57
C LYS A 36 -15.24 -0.87 -7.98
N LEU A 37 -14.45 -1.46 -7.08
CA LEU A 37 -13.06 -1.81 -7.35
C LEU A 37 -12.96 -2.86 -8.49
N LEU A 38 -13.85 -3.84 -8.51
CA LEU A 38 -13.95 -4.84 -9.59
C LEU A 38 -14.33 -4.18 -10.92
N MET A 39 -15.32 -3.29 -10.93
CA MET A 39 -15.71 -2.56 -12.15
C MET A 39 -14.58 -1.67 -12.66
N VAL A 40 -13.85 -0.99 -11.77
CA VAL A 40 -12.68 -0.19 -12.15
C VAL A 40 -11.56 -1.07 -12.73
N ALA A 41 -11.31 -2.25 -12.15
CA ALA A 41 -10.34 -3.17 -12.73
C ALA A 41 -10.74 -3.62 -14.14
N ILE A 42 -11.99 -4.06 -14.33
CA ILE A 42 -12.46 -4.56 -15.63
C ILE A 42 -12.51 -3.43 -16.66
N PHE A 43 -13.31 -2.39 -16.42
CA PHE A 43 -13.53 -1.33 -17.40
C PHE A 43 -12.29 -0.46 -17.57
N GLY A 44 -11.56 -0.17 -16.49
CA GLY A 44 -10.33 0.61 -16.58
C GLY A 44 -9.22 -0.16 -17.32
N GLY A 45 -9.10 -1.47 -17.08
CA GLY A 45 -8.22 -2.33 -17.86
C GLY A 45 -8.54 -2.31 -19.35
N ILE A 46 -9.83 -2.47 -19.71
CA ILE A 46 -10.28 -2.42 -21.10
C ILE A 46 -10.01 -1.04 -21.73
N ILE A 47 -10.39 0.05 -21.05
CA ILE A 47 -10.18 1.42 -21.53
C ILE A 47 -8.70 1.70 -21.75
N SER A 48 -7.84 1.28 -20.82
CA SER A 48 -6.40 1.48 -20.93
C SER A 48 -5.78 0.66 -22.06
N VAL A 49 -6.18 -0.59 -22.26
CA VAL A 49 -5.74 -1.39 -23.43
C VAL A 49 -6.18 -0.74 -24.74
N ILE A 50 -7.44 -0.34 -24.87
CA ILE A 50 -7.94 0.34 -26.07
C ILE A 50 -7.19 1.64 -26.32
N ALA A 51 -6.98 2.46 -25.29
CA ALA A 51 -6.22 3.70 -25.40
C ALA A 51 -4.78 3.46 -25.86
N SER A 52 -4.10 2.44 -25.32
CA SER A 52 -2.75 2.08 -25.76
C SER A 52 -2.73 1.64 -27.23
N LEU A 53 -3.66 0.79 -27.65
CA LEU A 53 -3.76 0.34 -29.05
C LEU A 53 -3.96 1.52 -30.00
N ILE A 54 -4.85 2.46 -29.66
CA ILE A 54 -5.05 3.68 -30.47
C ILE A 54 -3.76 4.50 -30.54
N LEU A 55 -3.04 4.67 -29.44
CA LEU A 55 -1.78 5.43 -29.43
C LEU A 55 -0.68 4.76 -30.25
N TYR A 56 -0.62 3.42 -30.27
CA TYR A 56 0.34 2.67 -31.08
C TYR A 56 0.12 2.85 -32.59
N GLU A 57 -1.10 3.15 -33.06
CA GLU A 57 -1.35 3.47 -34.48
C GLU A 57 -0.65 4.76 -34.94
N PHE A 58 -0.31 5.66 -34.02
CA PHE A 58 0.33 6.95 -34.32
C PHE A 58 1.84 6.96 -34.05
N VAL A 59 2.38 5.91 -33.43
CA VAL A 59 3.76 5.85 -32.99
C VAL A 59 4.35 4.52 -33.46
N ASP A 60 5.33 4.58 -34.35
CA ASP A 60 6.10 3.39 -34.72
C ASP A 60 6.91 2.89 -33.52
N VAL A 61 6.64 1.67 -33.07
CA VAL A 61 7.26 1.05 -31.90
C VAL A 61 8.04 -0.18 -32.32
N GLN A 62 9.31 -0.19 -31.98
CA GLN A 62 10.20 -1.33 -32.13
C GLN A 62 10.40 -2.01 -30.78
N HIS A 63 10.59 -3.33 -30.79
CA HIS A 63 10.81 -4.12 -29.57
C HIS A 63 12.29 -4.07 -29.18
N ASN A 64 12.78 -2.89 -28.83
CA ASN A 64 14.16 -2.66 -28.38
C ASN A 64 14.17 -1.88 -27.06
N PHE A 65 15.32 -1.86 -26.38
CA PHE A 65 15.46 -1.24 -25.05
C PHE A 65 15.06 0.24 -25.01
N VAL A 66 15.37 1.01 -26.06
CA VAL A 66 15.09 2.45 -26.11
C VAL A 66 13.59 2.70 -26.25
N ASP A 67 12.94 1.99 -27.17
CA ASP A 67 11.51 2.10 -27.41
C ASP A 67 10.69 1.55 -26.26
N ALA A 68 11.19 0.55 -25.52
CA ALA A 68 10.60 0.08 -24.28
C ALA A 68 10.42 1.22 -23.26
N ILE A 69 11.46 2.02 -23.06
CA ILE A 69 11.49 3.13 -22.11
C ILE A 69 10.69 4.33 -22.60
N ILE A 70 10.95 4.77 -23.83
CA ILE A 70 10.45 6.06 -24.32
C ILE A 70 9.02 5.95 -24.85
N LYS A 71 8.67 4.80 -25.46
CA LYS A 71 7.40 4.62 -26.17
C LYS A 71 6.46 3.68 -25.42
N ILE A 72 6.86 2.42 -25.22
CA ILE A 72 5.98 1.37 -24.65
C ILE A 72 5.55 1.76 -23.23
N GLY A 73 6.50 1.93 -22.31
CA GLY A 73 6.20 2.30 -20.94
C GLY A 73 5.42 3.62 -20.82
N PHE A 74 5.73 4.60 -21.68
CA PHE A 74 5.00 5.87 -21.69
C PHE A 74 3.55 5.73 -22.15
N ILE A 75 3.33 5.08 -23.29
CA ILE A 75 2.00 4.87 -23.88
C ILE A 75 1.13 4.10 -22.89
N GLU A 76 1.63 3.00 -22.34
CA GLU A 76 0.83 2.15 -21.47
C GLU A 76 0.51 2.77 -20.11
N GLU A 77 1.46 3.48 -19.49
CA GLU A 77 1.21 4.14 -18.21
C GLU A 77 0.30 5.37 -18.39
N LEU A 78 0.48 6.13 -19.47
CA LEU A 78 -0.41 7.23 -19.82
C LEU A 78 -1.85 6.72 -20.03
N SER A 79 -2.03 5.63 -20.76
CA SER A 79 -3.34 5.02 -20.98
C SER A 79 -4.04 4.59 -19.70
N LYS A 80 -3.31 4.05 -18.72
CA LYS A 80 -3.85 3.70 -17.39
C LYS A 80 -4.30 4.94 -16.63
N LEU A 81 -3.52 6.02 -16.69
CA LEU A 81 -3.91 7.29 -16.08
C LEU A 81 -5.15 7.91 -16.76
N LEU A 82 -5.24 7.84 -18.10
CA LEU A 82 -6.43 8.29 -18.84
C LEU A 82 -7.67 7.49 -18.46
N ALA A 83 -7.54 6.17 -18.27
CA ALA A 83 -8.62 5.34 -17.77
C ALA A 83 -9.08 5.76 -16.37
N LEU A 84 -8.15 6.09 -15.46
CA LEU A 84 -8.50 6.63 -14.14
C LEU A 84 -9.25 7.96 -14.27
N MET A 85 -8.80 8.85 -15.14
CA MET A 85 -9.46 10.13 -15.40
C MET A 85 -10.88 9.95 -15.92
N ALA A 86 -11.11 8.97 -16.80
CA ALA A 86 -12.43 8.65 -17.33
C ALA A 86 -13.38 8.08 -16.26
N LEU A 87 -12.87 7.24 -15.35
CA LEU A 87 -13.67 6.54 -14.35
C LEU A 87 -13.82 7.29 -13.02
N VAL A 88 -13.07 8.37 -12.78
CA VAL A 88 -13.12 9.11 -11.49
C VAL A 88 -14.52 9.59 -11.11
N SER A 89 -15.38 9.88 -12.11
CA SER A 89 -16.76 10.31 -11.88
C SER A 89 -17.64 9.20 -11.29
N PHE A 90 -17.38 7.95 -11.69
CA PHE A 90 -18.08 6.75 -11.21
C PHE A 90 -17.73 6.45 -9.75
N ILE A 91 -16.49 6.70 -9.34
CA ILE A 91 -15.98 6.46 -7.97
C ILE A 91 -15.91 7.73 -7.12
N LYS A 92 -16.52 8.84 -7.54
CA LYS A 92 -16.30 10.18 -6.95
C LYS A 92 -16.58 10.28 -5.43
N ASN A 93 -17.48 9.45 -4.92
CA ASN A 93 -17.90 9.47 -3.52
C ASN A 93 -16.89 8.74 -2.62
N ASP A 94 -16.30 7.68 -3.15
CA ASP A 94 -15.32 6.84 -2.46
C ASP A 94 -13.91 7.40 -2.66
N PHE A 95 -13.65 8.16 -3.74
CA PHE A 95 -12.37 8.85 -4.00
C PHE A 95 -12.16 10.06 -3.07
N ASN A 96 -11.89 9.79 -1.80
CA ASN A 96 -12.01 10.71 -0.69
C ASN A 96 -10.80 10.72 0.28
N GLU A 97 -9.84 9.82 0.13
CA GLU A 97 -8.51 9.81 0.75
C GLU A 97 -7.37 9.48 -0.23
N ILE A 98 -6.14 9.68 0.25
CA ILE A 98 -4.94 9.61 -0.58
C ILE A 98 -4.67 8.17 -1.05
N ALA A 99 -5.01 7.16 -0.24
CA ALA A 99 -4.80 5.77 -0.61
C ALA A 99 -5.67 5.37 -1.80
N ASP A 100 -6.90 5.89 -1.90
CA ASP A 100 -7.86 5.60 -2.99
C ASP A 100 -7.26 5.89 -4.37
N GLY A 101 -6.54 7.01 -4.48
CA GLY A 101 -5.75 7.37 -5.67
C GLY A 101 -4.93 6.19 -6.18
N VAL A 102 -4.18 5.60 -5.26
CA VAL A 102 -3.29 4.48 -5.55
C VAL A 102 -4.09 3.16 -5.69
N ILE A 103 -5.10 2.91 -4.86
CA ILE A 103 -5.92 1.69 -4.91
C ILE A 103 -6.66 1.57 -6.26
N TYR A 104 -7.30 2.64 -6.72
CA TYR A 104 -8.05 2.60 -7.97
C TYR A 104 -7.15 2.49 -9.19
N ILE A 105 -6.03 3.22 -9.26
CA ILE A 105 -5.14 3.08 -10.42
C ILE A 105 -4.45 1.71 -10.45
N THR A 106 -4.16 1.11 -9.29
CA THR A 106 -3.59 -0.23 -9.24
C THR A 106 -4.59 -1.30 -9.63
N ALA A 107 -5.90 -1.10 -9.36
CA ALA A 107 -6.95 -1.93 -9.90
C ALA A 107 -7.03 -1.84 -11.43
N ILE A 108 -6.91 -0.63 -12.00
CA ILE A 108 -6.83 -0.42 -13.47
C ILE A 108 -5.60 -1.15 -14.05
N ALA A 109 -4.44 -0.95 -13.44
CA ALA A 109 -3.19 -1.58 -13.86
C ALA A 109 -3.25 -3.11 -13.79
N LEU A 110 -3.93 -3.65 -12.77
CA LEU A 110 -4.21 -5.08 -12.66
C LEU A 110 -5.11 -5.58 -13.80
N GLY A 111 -6.17 -4.84 -14.14
CA GLY A 111 -7.03 -5.16 -15.29
C GLY A 111 -6.27 -5.17 -16.61
N PHE A 112 -5.44 -4.16 -16.84
CA PHE A 112 -4.53 -4.08 -17.98
C PHE A 112 -3.62 -5.32 -18.04
N ALA A 113 -2.93 -5.62 -16.93
CA ALA A 113 -2.01 -6.75 -16.84
C ALA A 113 -2.69 -8.12 -17.07
N ILE A 114 -3.94 -8.30 -16.64
CA ILE A 114 -4.70 -9.54 -16.89
C ILE A 114 -4.92 -9.73 -18.40
N ILE A 115 -5.39 -8.68 -19.08
CA ILE A 115 -5.67 -8.71 -20.52
C ILE A 115 -4.37 -8.97 -21.29
N GLU A 116 -3.32 -8.23 -20.96
CA GLU A 116 -2.01 -8.34 -21.59
C GLU A 116 -1.41 -9.74 -21.38
N ASN A 117 -1.45 -10.30 -20.17
CA ASN A 117 -0.99 -11.66 -19.88
C ASN A 117 -1.75 -12.72 -20.68
N ILE A 118 -3.06 -12.57 -20.86
CA ILE A 118 -3.86 -13.48 -21.69
C ILE A 118 -3.36 -13.44 -23.14
N PHE A 119 -3.13 -12.25 -23.71
CA PHE A 119 -2.63 -12.10 -25.07
C PHE A 119 -1.23 -12.70 -25.27
N TYR A 120 -0.30 -12.45 -24.33
CA TYR A 120 1.05 -13.03 -24.41
C TYR A 120 1.03 -14.56 -24.31
N THR A 121 0.15 -15.12 -23.47
CA THR A 121 0.13 -16.57 -23.23
C THR A 121 -0.52 -17.36 -24.34
N PHE A 122 -1.51 -16.79 -25.06
CA PHE A 122 -2.11 -17.42 -26.24
C PHE A 122 -1.11 -17.68 -27.38
N ASN A 123 -0.10 -16.83 -27.51
CA ASN A 123 0.89 -16.90 -28.58
C ASN A 123 2.16 -17.67 -28.19
N TYR A 124 2.19 -18.31 -27.01
CA TYR A 124 3.39 -18.94 -26.47
C TYR A 124 3.22 -20.44 -26.26
N ASN A 125 4.19 -21.24 -26.73
CA ASN A 125 4.14 -22.71 -26.68
C ASN A 125 4.05 -23.28 -25.25
N ASN A 126 4.68 -22.61 -24.27
CA ASN A 126 4.62 -23.01 -22.85
C ASN A 126 3.72 -22.06 -22.05
N SER A 127 2.46 -21.95 -22.48
CA SER A 127 1.51 -20.90 -22.05
C SER A 127 1.33 -20.83 -20.53
N TYR A 128 1.23 -21.99 -19.84
CA TYR A 128 1.01 -22.03 -18.39
C TYR A 128 2.23 -21.58 -17.59
N THR A 129 3.45 -21.97 -18.01
CA THR A 129 4.68 -21.54 -17.34
C THR A 129 4.86 -20.03 -17.48
N LEU A 130 4.64 -19.51 -18.69
CA LEU A 130 4.67 -18.07 -18.95
C LEU A 130 3.60 -17.33 -18.13
N LEU A 131 2.38 -17.88 -18.07
CA LEU A 131 1.29 -17.28 -17.29
C LEU A 131 1.67 -17.13 -15.83
N VAL A 132 2.24 -18.16 -15.20
CA VAL A 132 2.68 -18.12 -13.80
C VAL A 132 3.78 -17.07 -13.59
N GLN A 133 4.78 -17.05 -14.45
CA GLN A 133 5.89 -16.07 -14.37
C GLN A 133 5.36 -14.63 -14.48
N ARG A 134 4.56 -14.34 -15.51
CA ARG A 134 3.97 -13.01 -15.72
C ARG A 134 2.99 -12.62 -14.61
N SER A 135 2.24 -13.57 -14.09
CA SER A 135 1.32 -13.36 -12.96
C SER A 135 2.02 -12.96 -11.66
N ILE A 136 3.31 -13.29 -11.51
CA ILE A 136 4.13 -12.86 -10.38
C ILE A 136 4.82 -11.55 -10.71
N PHE A 137 5.63 -11.53 -11.79
CA PHE A 137 6.51 -10.39 -12.07
C PHE A 137 5.77 -9.25 -12.77
N ALA A 138 5.17 -9.48 -13.94
CA ALA A 138 4.52 -8.42 -14.72
C ALA A 138 3.36 -7.77 -13.94
N VAL A 139 2.49 -8.57 -13.31
CA VAL A 139 1.37 -8.04 -12.51
C VAL A 139 1.86 -7.17 -11.35
N MET A 140 2.88 -7.60 -10.61
CA MET A 140 3.48 -6.78 -9.55
C MET A 140 4.13 -5.51 -10.10
N GLY A 141 4.72 -5.59 -11.31
CA GLY A 141 5.28 -4.46 -12.04
C GLY A 141 4.22 -3.41 -12.32
N HIS A 142 3.18 -3.75 -13.06
CA HIS A 142 2.09 -2.81 -13.39
C HIS A 142 1.47 -2.18 -12.15
N ILE A 143 1.16 -2.97 -11.12
CA ILE A 143 0.64 -2.44 -9.84
C ILE A 143 1.65 -1.45 -9.23
N SER A 144 2.94 -1.78 -9.22
CA SER A 144 3.94 -0.95 -8.57
C SER A 144 4.21 0.35 -9.33
N PHE A 145 4.32 0.28 -10.65
CA PHE A 145 4.66 1.42 -11.51
C PHE A 145 3.53 2.45 -11.54
N SER A 146 2.28 2.02 -11.67
CA SER A 146 1.16 2.94 -11.81
C SER A 146 0.78 3.64 -10.50
N GLY A 147 1.14 3.10 -9.33
CA GLY A 147 0.70 3.63 -8.04
C GLY A 147 1.05 5.11 -7.80
N TYR A 148 2.20 5.59 -8.29
CA TYR A 148 2.60 6.99 -8.16
C TYR A 148 1.66 7.96 -8.90
N MET A 149 1.15 7.54 -10.05
CA MET A 149 0.21 8.34 -10.85
C MET A 149 -1.12 8.50 -10.11
N GLY A 150 -1.57 7.45 -9.41
CA GLY A 150 -2.76 7.49 -8.56
C GLY A 150 -2.66 8.54 -7.44
N LEU A 151 -1.51 8.54 -6.74
CA LEU A 151 -1.19 9.55 -5.72
C LEU A 151 -1.24 10.97 -6.29
N ALA A 152 -0.50 11.22 -7.38
CA ALA A 152 -0.42 12.54 -8.00
C ALA A 152 -1.80 13.00 -8.52
N TYR A 153 -2.58 12.09 -9.10
CA TYR A 153 -3.91 12.39 -9.60
C TYR A 153 -4.90 12.71 -8.48
N TYR A 154 -4.89 11.95 -7.38
CA TYR A 154 -5.71 12.26 -6.20
C TYR A 154 -5.43 13.68 -5.69
N ILE A 155 -4.15 14.00 -5.49
CA ILE A 155 -3.73 15.33 -5.03
C ILE A 155 -4.21 16.40 -6.01
N HIS A 156 -3.97 16.23 -7.31
CA HIS A 156 -4.41 17.17 -8.33
C HIS A 156 -5.93 17.39 -8.33
N LYS A 157 -6.71 16.33 -8.12
CA LYS A 157 -8.16 16.35 -8.23
C LYS A 157 -8.84 16.87 -6.95
N ARG A 158 -8.35 16.49 -5.77
CA ARG A 158 -9.05 16.66 -4.48
C ARG A 158 -8.36 17.61 -3.51
N VAL A 159 -7.06 17.86 -3.66
CA VAL A 159 -6.27 18.65 -2.70
C VAL A 159 -5.80 19.97 -3.31
N HIS A 160 -4.93 19.90 -4.33
CA HIS A 160 -4.31 21.07 -4.94
C HIS A 160 -3.94 20.78 -6.40
N LYS A 161 -4.22 21.72 -7.31
CA LYS A 161 -3.92 21.59 -8.75
C LYS A 161 -2.41 21.49 -9.00
N ASN A 162 -1.90 20.27 -9.06
CA ASN A 162 -0.48 19.97 -9.23
C ASN A 162 -0.20 19.26 -10.58
N TYR A 163 -0.17 20.03 -11.68
CA TYR A 163 0.13 19.48 -13.01
C TYR A 163 1.55 18.90 -13.10
N LEU A 164 2.52 19.55 -12.44
CA LEU A 164 3.89 19.06 -12.37
C LEU A 164 3.95 17.67 -11.72
N GLY A 165 3.20 17.46 -10.63
CA GLY A 165 3.08 16.15 -9.99
C GLY A 165 2.56 15.06 -10.93
N ILE A 166 1.54 15.37 -11.75
CA ILE A 166 1.04 14.44 -12.76
C ILE A 166 2.13 14.10 -13.78
N ILE A 167 2.75 15.11 -14.40
CA ILE A 167 3.78 14.91 -15.43
C ILE A 167 4.94 14.07 -14.88
N LEU A 168 5.45 14.42 -13.69
CA LEU A 168 6.51 13.67 -13.04
C LEU A 168 6.08 12.23 -12.73
N SER A 169 4.85 12.01 -12.27
CA SER A 169 4.36 10.65 -11.98
C SER A 169 4.30 9.76 -13.22
N VAL A 170 3.88 10.31 -14.37
CA VAL A 170 3.84 9.57 -15.64
C VAL A 170 5.26 9.25 -16.10
N ILE A 171 6.18 10.22 -16.05
CA ILE A 171 7.58 9.98 -16.42
C ILE A 171 8.19 8.89 -15.55
N LEU A 172 7.97 8.93 -14.23
CA LEU A 172 8.50 7.92 -13.30
C LEU A 172 7.91 6.53 -13.57
N ALA A 173 6.59 6.45 -13.78
CA ALA A 173 5.92 5.20 -14.10
C ALA A 173 6.42 4.63 -15.43
N ALA A 174 6.49 5.46 -16.47
CA ALA A 174 6.96 5.09 -17.80
C ALA A 174 8.40 4.59 -17.80
N LEU A 175 9.31 5.30 -17.11
CA LEU A 175 10.70 4.88 -16.98
C LEU A 175 10.81 3.54 -16.24
N ALA A 176 10.07 3.37 -15.14
CA ALA A 176 10.12 2.13 -14.36
C ALA A 176 9.56 0.93 -15.13
N HIS A 177 8.44 1.14 -15.85
CA HIS A 177 7.83 0.12 -16.69
C HIS A 177 8.70 -0.21 -17.90
N GLY A 178 9.13 0.78 -18.66
CA GLY A 178 9.95 0.52 -19.83
C GLY A 178 11.35 -0.02 -19.50
N LEU A 179 11.89 0.24 -18.32
CA LEU A 179 13.08 -0.46 -17.82
C LEU A 179 12.82 -1.95 -17.59
N TYR A 180 11.61 -2.31 -17.14
CA TYR A 180 11.18 -3.71 -17.01
C TYR A 180 11.09 -4.40 -18.36
N ASP A 181 10.39 -3.80 -19.32
CA ASP A 181 10.26 -4.37 -20.66
C ASP A 181 11.59 -4.42 -21.41
N GLY A 182 12.37 -3.34 -21.33
CA GLY A 182 13.67 -3.26 -21.99
C GLY A 182 14.64 -4.34 -21.51
N VAL A 183 14.63 -4.66 -20.21
CA VAL A 183 15.45 -5.77 -19.71
C VAL A 183 14.89 -7.14 -20.13
N LEU A 184 13.57 -7.30 -20.23
CA LEU A 184 13.01 -8.53 -20.78
C LEU A 184 13.38 -8.76 -22.25
N PHE A 185 13.59 -7.69 -23.02
CA PHE A 185 14.07 -7.77 -24.40
C PHE A 185 15.56 -8.12 -24.51
N GLU A 186 16.34 -8.00 -23.42
CA GLU A 186 17.79 -8.21 -23.38
C GLU A 186 18.15 -9.39 -22.45
N GLU A 187 18.42 -10.58 -23.01
CA GLU A 187 18.66 -11.82 -22.24
C GLU A 187 19.80 -11.70 -21.20
N VAL A 188 20.81 -10.87 -21.46
CA VAL A 188 22.01 -10.70 -20.62
C VAL A 188 21.72 -9.99 -19.28
N LEU A 189 20.68 -9.14 -19.21
CA LEU A 189 20.43 -8.25 -18.06
C LEU A 189 19.56 -8.90 -16.96
N ASN A 190 19.08 -10.11 -17.18
CA ASN A 190 17.95 -10.71 -16.46
C ASN A 190 18.18 -10.99 -14.95
N PRO A 191 19.31 -11.57 -14.47
CA PRO A 191 19.43 -11.98 -13.07
C PRO A 191 19.58 -10.80 -12.08
N ILE A 192 20.43 -9.83 -12.42
CA ILE A 192 20.65 -8.63 -11.58
C ILE A 192 19.39 -7.77 -11.56
N PHE A 193 18.70 -7.69 -12.70
CA PHE A 193 17.47 -6.91 -12.82
C PHE A 193 16.33 -7.46 -11.97
N ASN A 194 16.15 -8.78 -11.88
CA ASN A 194 15.12 -9.36 -11.00
C ASN A 194 15.31 -8.94 -9.53
N ILE A 195 16.55 -8.82 -9.06
CA ILE A 195 16.85 -8.33 -7.70
C ILE A 195 16.45 -6.85 -7.57
N VAL A 196 16.84 -6.02 -8.52
CA VAL A 196 16.49 -4.58 -8.52
C VAL A 196 14.98 -4.40 -8.59
N PHE A 197 14.29 -5.15 -9.44
CA PHE A 197 12.84 -5.15 -9.59
C PHE A 197 12.12 -5.52 -8.29
N ILE A 198 12.55 -6.58 -7.60
CA ILE A 198 12.01 -6.95 -6.29
C ILE A 198 12.23 -5.84 -5.25
N ILE A 199 13.41 -5.19 -5.27
CA ILE A 199 13.69 -4.04 -4.39
C ILE A 199 12.73 -2.87 -4.68
N LEU A 200 12.46 -2.57 -5.95
CA LEU A 200 11.52 -1.53 -6.35
C LEU A 200 10.08 -1.84 -5.89
N ILE A 201 9.61 -3.08 -6.04
CA ILE A 201 8.31 -3.52 -5.52
C ILE A 201 8.25 -3.34 -3.98
N ILE A 202 9.28 -3.76 -3.26
CA ILE A 202 9.34 -3.61 -1.80
C ILE A 202 9.34 -2.13 -1.40
N LEU A 203 10.07 -1.29 -2.13
CA LEU A 203 10.11 0.15 -1.89
C LEU A 203 8.72 0.78 -2.12
N GLN A 204 8.05 0.39 -3.19
CA GLN A 204 6.71 0.88 -3.52
C GLN A 204 5.67 0.46 -2.48
N TYR A 205 5.69 -0.80 -2.05
CA TYR A 205 4.82 -1.26 -0.97
C TYR A 205 5.05 -0.48 0.33
N ARG A 206 6.31 -0.16 0.66
CA ARG A 206 6.63 0.69 1.81
C ARG A 206 6.16 2.12 1.64
N LEU A 207 6.26 2.67 0.42
CA LEU A 207 5.73 3.98 0.12
C LEU A 207 4.21 4.01 0.31
N PHE A 208 3.48 3.03 -0.22
CA PHE A 208 2.04 2.91 0.01
C PHE A 208 1.69 2.84 1.50
N LYS A 209 2.39 2.00 2.27
CA LYS A 209 2.22 1.94 3.73
C LYS A 209 2.50 3.28 4.41
N ALA A 210 3.39 4.09 3.86
CA ALA A 210 3.61 5.44 4.35
C ALA A 210 2.46 6.40 4.02
N LEU A 211 1.81 6.26 2.87
CA LEU A 211 0.65 7.04 2.47
C LEU A 211 -0.53 6.83 3.43
N LEU A 212 -0.71 5.61 3.95
CA LEU A 212 -1.68 5.32 5.01
C LEU A 212 -1.44 6.15 6.30
N GLY A 213 -0.23 6.63 6.56
CA GLY A 213 0.02 7.55 7.69
C GLY A 213 -0.81 8.83 7.58
N PHE A 214 -1.02 9.29 6.34
CA PHE A 214 -1.72 10.53 5.99
C PHE A 214 -3.23 10.35 5.77
N SER A 215 -3.79 9.16 6.00
CA SER A 215 -5.23 8.96 5.88
C SER A 215 -5.97 9.75 6.96
N LYS A 216 -7.00 10.48 6.53
CA LYS A 216 -7.92 11.21 7.41
C LYS A 216 -8.95 10.31 8.12
N PHE A 217 -9.10 9.05 7.67
CA PHE A 217 -10.04 8.09 8.25
C PHE A 217 -9.42 7.29 9.41
N ARG A 218 -8.12 7.49 9.68
CA ARG A 218 -7.50 6.96 10.89
C ARG A 218 -8.19 7.56 12.13
N GLN A 219 -8.80 6.69 12.91
CA GLN A 219 -9.41 7.09 14.17
C GLN A 219 -8.33 7.26 15.24
N ASN A 220 -8.45 8.32 16.04
CA ASN A 220 -7.60 8.49 17.22
C ASN A 220 -7.98 7.45 18.28
N MET A 221 -6.96 6.93 18.98
CA MET A 221 -7.21 5.98 20.07
C MET A 221 -8.00 6.65 21.18
N SER A 222 -9.15 6.10 21.53
CA SER A 222 -9.97 6.54 22.67
C SER A 222 -10.60 5.32 23.34
N LYS A 223 -11.26 5.50 24.48
CA LYS A 223 -11.96 4.39 25.14
C LYS A 223 -13.20 3.95 24.37
N ASP A 224 -13.85 4.86 23.66
CA ASP A 224 -15.19 4.66 23.08
C ASP A 224 -15.18 3.79 21.81
N ILE A 225 -14.05 3.71 21.11
CA ILE A 225 -13.91 2.88 19.91
C ILE A 225 -13.73 1.39 20.22
N PHE A 226 -13.40 1.06 21.48
CA PHE A 226 -13.13 -0.31 21.92
C PHE A 226 -14.39 -0.97 22.45
N VAL A 227 -14.82 -2.05 21.80
CA VAL A 227 -16.02 -2.79 22.17
C VAL A 227 -15.65 -3.94 23.09
N LYS A 228 -16.34 -4.04 24.22
CA LYS A 228 -16.15 -5.15 25.16
C LYS A 228 -16.58 -6.48 24.51
N THR A 229 -15.72 -7.49 24.55
CA THR A 229 -16.04 -8.84 24.08
C THR A 229 -16.47 -9.74 25.25
N GLN A 230 -16.89 -10.97 24.95
CA GLN A 230 -17.19 -11.98 25.97
C GLN A 230 -15.94 -12.64 26.56
N ASN A 231 -14.77 -12.38 25.97
CA ASN A 231 -13.51 -12.99 26.38
C ASN A 231 -12.84 -12.22 27.52
N THR A 232 -11.88 -12.89 28.13
CA THR A 232 -11.00 -12.28 29.15
C THR A 232 -9.55 -12.49 28.77
N LEU A 233 -8.73 -11.49 29.02
CA LEU A 233 -7.29 -11.53 28.79
C LEU A 233 -6.53 -11.64 30.11
N PHE A 234 -5.50 -12.49 30.13
CA PHE A 234 -4.49 -12.48 31.18
C PHE A 234 -3.39 -11.49 30.79
N LEU A 235 -3.25 -10.43 31.57
CA LEU A 235 -2.41 -9.28 31.25
C LEU A 235 -1.46 -8.94 32.39
N TYR A 236 -0.41 -8.20 32.08
CA TYR A 236 0.53 -7.66 33.05
C TYR A 236 0.53 -6.14 33.02
N CYS A 237 0.20 -5.50 34.15
CA CYS A 237 0.27 -4.05 34.29
C CYS A 237 1.69 -3.62 34.66
N CYS A 238 2.36 -2.88 33.78
CA CYS A 238 3.72 -2.38 34.03
C CYS A 238 3.74 -1.33 35.15
N LYS A 239 2.70 -0.48 35.26
CA LYS A 239 2.61 0.55 36.32
C LYS A 239 2.39 -0.03 37.72
N CYS A 240 1.58 -1.07 37.85
CA CYS A 240 1.28 -1.70 39.14
C CYS A 240 2.17 -2.91 39.46
N ASP A 241 3.05 -3.31 38.54
CA ASP A 241 3.91 -4.50 38.60
C ASP A 241 3.16 -5.80 38.97
N LYS A 242 1.95 -6.00 38.42
CA LYS A 242 1.09 -7.15 38.73
C LYS A 242 0.42 -7.78 37.52
N SER A 243 0.26 -9.11 37.58
CA SER A 243 -0.59 -9.86 36.65
C SER A 243 -2.05 -9.73 37.06
N LEU A 244 -2.96 -9.65 36.08
CA LEU A 244 -4.40 -9.54 36.31
C LEU A 244 -5.18 -10.17 35.16
N LYS A 245 -6.44 -10.50 35.45
CA LYS A 245 -7.41 -10.95 34.44
C LYS A 245 -8.37 -9.81 34.16
N SER A 246 -8.39 -9.32 32.93
CA SER A 246 -9.24 -8.20 32.51
C SER A 246 -10.26 -8.66 31.46
N ASN A 247 -11.37 -7.92 31.35
CA ASN A 247 -12.26 -8.07 30.20
C ASN A 247 -11.52 -7.67 28.92
N GLU A 248 -11.73 -8.42 27.84
CA GLU A 248 -11.19 -8.07 26.53
C GLU A 248 -12.01 -6.95 25.91
N PHE A 249 -11.33 -5.96 25.37
CA PHE A 249 -11.93 -4.93 24.52
C PHE A 249 -11.21 -4.92 23.18
N GLU A 250 -11.98 -4.90 22.09
CA GLU A 250 -11.49 -5.06 20.73
C GLU A 250 -11.86 -3.85 19.86
N PHE A 251 -10.90 -3.41 19.06
CA PHE A 251 -11.09 -2.46 17.98
C PHE A 251 -10.23 -2.90 16.80
N GLN A 252 -10.85 -3.13 15.64
CA GLN A 252 -10.18 -3.72 14.48
C GLN A 252 -9.51 -5.06 14.85
N LYS A 253 -8.18 -5.16 14.75
CA LYS A 253 -7.39 -6.33 15.20
C LYS A 253 -6.70 -6.11 16.54
N ILE A 254 -6.97 -5.00 17.21
CA ILE A 254 -6.29 -4.56 18.43
C ILE A 254 -7.15 -4.95 19.61
N LYS A 255 -6.58 -5.78 20.48
CA LYS A 255 -7.22 -6.20 21.73
C LYS A 255 -6.46 -5.63 22.91
N ILE A 256 -7.19 -5.05 23.84
CA ILE A 256 -6.67 -4.46 25.07
C ILE A 256 -7.49 -4.92 26.27
N GLY A 257 -6.92 -4.75 27.47
CA GLY A 257 -7.67 -4.81 28.71
C GLY A 257 -7.34 -3.62 29.59
N TYR A 258 -8.04 -3.48 30.71
CA TYR A 258 -7.82 -2.39 31.67
C TYR A 258 -7.39 -2.94 33.02
N CYS A 259 -6.49 -2.22 33.70
CA CYS A 259 -6.07 -2.53 35.06
C CYS A 259 -7.11 -2.03 36.06
N ASP A 260 -7.62 -2.91 36.93
CA ASP A 260 -8.62 -2.54 37.94
C ASP A 260 -8.07 -1.58 39.03
N SER A 261 -6.74 -1.50 39.21
CA SER A 261 -6.15 -0.66 40.26
C SER A 261 -5.72 0.72 39.80
N CYS A 262 -5.25 0.88 38.57
CA CYS A 262 -4.78 2.18 38.07
C CYS A 262 -5.55 2.69 36.86
N GLY A 263 -6.49 1.91 36.32
CA GLY A 263 -7.28 2.29 35.14
C GLY A 263 -6.50 2.27 33.81
N ASN A 264 -5.20 2.00 33.82
CA ASN A 264 -4.41 1.96 32.58
C ASN A 264 -4.93 0.89 31.61
N ALA A 265 -4.97 1.25 30.33
CA ALA A 265 -5.08 0.29 29.24
C ALA A 265 -3.77 -0.53 29.17
N ILE A 266 -3.91 -1.83 28.95
CA ILE A 266 -2.82 -2.79 28.87
C ILE A 266 -2.88 -3.50 27.52
N VAL A 267 -1.73 -3.56 26.84
CA VAL A 267 -1.56 -4.21 25.55
C VAL A 267 -0.46 -5.26 25.68
N ASN A 268 -0.74 -6.50 25.27
CA ASN A 268 0.24 -7.58 25.25
C ASN A 268 1.12 -7.53 23.97
N SER A 269 2.06 -8.46 23.87
CA SER A 269 3.03 -8.55 22.77
C SER A 269 2.39 -8.53 21.39
N ASP A 270 1.39 -9.38 21.18
CA ASP A 270 0.80 -9.63 19.87
C ASP A 270 -0.03 -8.41 19.43
N ASN A 271 -0.75 -7.82 20.37
CA ASN A 271 -1.59 -6.65 20.11
C ASN A 271 -0.78 -5.36 19.97
N ILE A 272 0.44 -5.27 20.53
CA ILE A 272 1.33 -4.14 20.26
C ILE A 272 1.64 -4.05 18.77
N PHE A 273 1.84 -5.17 18.07
CA PHE A 273 2.11 -5.13 16.64
C PHE A 273 0.90 -4.66 15.83
N HIS A 274 -0.30 -5.17 16.11
CA HIS A 274 -1.52 -4.68 15.47
C HIS A 274 -1.77 -3.19 15.74
N MET A 275 -1.47 -2.73 16.97
CA MET A 275 -1.55 -1.32 17.33
C MET A 275 -0.56 -0.48 16.52
N ILE A 276 0.71 -0.88 16.42
CA ILE A 276 1.71 -0.17 15.62
C ILE A 276 1.35 -0.21 14.13
N GLU A 277 0.87 -1.33 13.60
CA GLU A 277 0.46 -1.45 12.19
C GLU A 277 -0.68 -0.51 11.80
N TYR A 278 -1.64 -0.30 12.72
CA TYR A 278 -2.77 0.60 12.52
C TYR A 278 -2.38 2.07 12.74
N TYR A 279 -1.77 2.40 13.88
CA TYR A 279 -1.54 3.81 14.26
C TYR A 279 -0.25 4.40 13.67
N ARG A 280 0.73 3.56 13.36
CA ARG A 280 2.05 3.96 12.82
C ARG A 280 2.41 3.07 11.62
N PRO A 281 1.62 3.09 10.54
CA PRO A 281 1.78 2.16 9.41
C PRO A 281 3.14 2.29 8.68
N THR A 282 3.83 3.42 8.88
CA THR A 282 5.18 3.74 8.43
C THR A 282 6.27 2.92 9.16
N LEU A 283 6.02 2.52 10.41
CA LEU A 283 6.98 1.81 11.25
C LEU A 283 6.80 0.30 11.12
N LYS A 284 7.88 -0.40 10.75
CA LYS A 284 7.89 -1.86 10.84
C LYS A 284 7.80 -2.32 12.31
N PRO A 285 6.83 -3.17 12.68
CA PRO A 285 6.69 -3.63 14.06
C PRO A 285 7.96 -4.33 14.61
N SER A 286 8.68 -5.06 13.77
CA SER A 286 9.97 -5.68 14.16
C SER A 286 11.09 -4.67 14.46
N LYS A 287 11.04 -3.47 13.87
CA LYS A 287 11.99 -2.39 14.18
C LYS A 287 11.62 -1.68 15.48
N PHE A 288 10.35 -1.68 15.88
CA PHE A 288 9.90 -1.11 17.15
C PHE A 288 10.62 -1.78 18.32
N LEU A 289 10.51 -3.11 18.45
CA LEU A 289 11.15 -3.86 19.54
C LEU A 289 12.68 -3.74 19.59
N LYS A 290 13.33 -3.59 18.43
CA LYS A 290 14.80 -3.39 18.36
C LYS A 290 15.27 -2.04 18.91
N ARG A 291 14.39 -1.03 18.94
CA ARG A 291 14.70 0.33 19.41
C ARG A 291 14.48 0.49 20.91
N ILE A 292 13.85 -0.47 21.56
CA ILE A 292 13.57 -0.41 22.99
C ILE A 292 14.83 -0.78 23.75
N ASN A 293 15.22 0.08 24.70
CA ASN A 293 16.36 -0.19 25.57
C ASN A 293 16.06 -1.41 26.44
N LYS A 294 16.88 -2.45 26.39
CA LYS A 294 16.67 -3.70 27.13
C LYS A 294 17.36 -3.73 28.50
N THR A 295 18.07 -2.67 28.89
CA THR A 295 18.80 -2.65 30.17
C THR A 295 17.87 -2.53 31.37
N GLU A 296 16.72 -1.86 31.21
CA GLU A 296 15.76 -1.65 32.28
C GLU A 296 14.59 -2.64 32.16
N LYS A 297 14.04 -3.09 33.30
CA LYS A 297 12.83 -3.94 33.33
C LYS A 297 11.63 -3.21 32.73
N ILE A 298 11.45 -1.95 33.11
CA ILE A 298 10.40 -1.05 32.62
C ILE A 298 11.07 0.16 31.99
N THR A 299 10.77 0.42 30.73
CA THR A 299 11.18 1.61 29.99
C THR A 299 9.98 2.47 29.66
N PHE A 300 10.19 3.77 29.49
CA PHE A 300 9.16 4.70 29.05
C PHE A 300 9.28 4.97 27.54
N LEU A 301 8.14 4.99 26.83
CA LEU A 301 8.11 5.19 25.39
C LEU A 301 7.88 6.65 24.97
N ASP A 302 7.44 7.49 25.91
CA ASP A 302 7.20 8.90 25.75
C ASP A 302 8.09 9.74 26.68
N GLU A 303 8.33 11.00 26.31
CA GLU A 303 9.13 11.93 27.12
C GLU A 303 8.49 12.24 28.47
N GLY A 304 7.15 12.21 28.54
CA GLY A 304 6.38 12.44 29.75
C GLY A 304 6.43 11.29 30.75
N LYS A 305 7.07 10.16 30.41
CA LYS A 305 7.16 8.94 31.24
C LYS A 305 5.79 8.39 31.66
N LYS A 306 4.81 8.46 30.76
CA LYS A 306 3.43 8.00 31.01
C LYS A 306 3.08 6.69 30.31
N VAL A 307 3.83 6.32 29.27
CA VAL A 307 3.67 5.10 28.51
C VAL A 307 4.71 4.08 28.93
N TYR A 308 4.30 3.15 29.80
CA TYR A 308 5.17 2.14 30.39
C TYR A 308 5.30 0.93 29.47
N PHE A 309 6.51 0.45 29.25
CA PHE A 309 6.79 -0.75 28.47
C PHE A 309 7.68 -1.72 29.25
N HIS A 310 7.23 -2.96 29.43
CA HIS A 310 8.02 -4.00 30.05
C HIS A 310 8.87 -4.71 28.99
N THR A 311 10.19 -4.66 29.13
CA THR A 311 11.14 -5.09 28.09
C THR A 311 11.19 -6.60 27.89
N GLN A 312 11.14 -7.38 28.98
CA GLN A 312 11.18 -8.84 28.93
C GLN A 312 9.83 -9.48 28.59
N ARG A 313 8.74 -9.00 29.20
CA ARG A 313 7.39 -9.54 28.99
C ARG A 313 6.70 -8.95 27.75
N THR A 314 7.23 -7.86 27.19
CA THR A 314 6.66 -7.13 26.04
C THR A 314 5.20 -6.73 26.27
N TYR A 315 4.93 -6.08 27.42
CA TYR A 315 3.65 -5.48 27.73
C TYR A 315 3.76 -3.96 27.73
N LEU A 316 2.69 -3.31 27.30
CA LEU A 316 2.53 -1.86 27.40
C LEU A 316 1.40 -1.57 28.38
N SER A 317 1.58 -0.58 29.26
CA SER A 317 0.48 -0.05 30.09
C SER A 317 0.52 1.46 30.11
N SER A 318 -0.62 2.13 29.93
CA SER A 318 -0.72 3.60 29.96
C SER A 318 -2.17 4.02 30.18
N GLU A 319 -2.41 5.23 30.65
CA GLU A 319 -3.72 5.86 30.44
C GLU A 319 -4.00 5.95 28.94
N ILE A 320 -5.26 5.76 28.53
CA ILE A 320 -5.63 5.65 27.12
C ILE A 320 -5.32 6.93 26.33
N ASN A 321 -5.49 8.09 26.96
CA ASN A 321 -5.24 9.39 26.35
C ASN A 321 -3.73 9.65 26.16
N ASP A 322 -2.90 9.27 27.13
CA ASP A 322 -1.44 9.38 26.99
C ASP A 322 -0.92 8.41 25.93
N LEU A 323 -1.49 7.20 25.85
CA LEU A 323 -1.17 6.23 24.80
C LEU A 323 -1.54 6.76 23.41
N ALA A 324 -2.73 7.36 23.28
CA ALA A 324 -3.18 8.01 22.06
C ALA A 324 -2.25 9.16 21.65
N GLY A 325 -1.89 10.02 22.59
CA GLY A 325 -0.98 11.14 22.36
C GLY A 325 0.40 10.67 21.89
N TRP A 326 0.94 9.61 22.52
CA TRP A 326 2.20 9.01 22.10
C TRP A 326 2.14 8.42 20.68
N LEU A 327 1.08 7.68 20.35
CA LEU A 327 0.89 7.09 19.02
C LEU A 327 0.82 8.17 17.94
N ASN A 328 0.04 9.23 18.17
CA ASN A 328 -0.13 10.34 17.23
C ASN A 328 1.17 11.11 17.03
N ASN A 329 1.83 11.54 18.11
CA ASN A 329 3.11 12.25 18.03
C ASN A 329 4.16 11.40 17.31
N SER A 330 4.20 10.10 17.62
CA SER A 330 5.12 9.18 16.99
C SER A 330 4.86 8.99 15.51
N ASN A 331 3.60 8.89 15.09
CA ASN A 331 3.24 8.79 13.68
C ASN A 331 3.66 10.06 12.92
N SER A 332 3.34 11.25 13.44
CA SER A 332 3.76 12.53 12.83
C SER A 332 5.28 12.62 12.70
N ASN A 333 6.02 12.10 13.67
CA ASN A 333 7.48 12.00 13.60
C ASN A 333 7.96 11.02 12.53
N ASP A 334 7.28 9.88 12.34
CA ASP A 334 7.64 8.92 11.31
C ASP A 334 7.34 9.46 9.89
N GLU A 335 6.24 10.20 9.72
CA GLU A 335 5.92 10.93 8.48
C GLU A 335 7.00 11.96 8.15
N LYS A 336 7.39 12.80 9.12
CA LYS A 336 8.48 13.78 8.95
C LYS A 336 9.79 13.09 8.55
N LYS A 337 10.12 11.95 9.16
CA LYS A 337 11.32 11.17 8.80
C LYS A 337 11.28 10.73 7.35
N ILE A 338 10.14 10.22 6.86
CA ILE A 338 9.99 9.78 5.47
C ILE A 338 10.14 10.96 4.50
N LEU A 339 9.52 12.09 4.81
CA LEU A 339 9.61 13.31 4.02
C LEU A 339 11.02 13.93 4.00
N ASN A 340 11.90 13.51 4.92
CA ASN A 340 13.30 13.93 5.00
C ASN A 340 14.29 12.91 4.42
N ILE A 341 13.82 11.75 3.93
CA ILE A 341 14.70 10.81 3.22
C ILE A 341 15.19 11.48 1.93
N PRO A 342 16.51 11.52 1.65
CA PRO A 342 17.03 12.09 0.42
C PRO A 342 16.43 11.40 -0.82
N ILE A 343 16.17 12.17 -1.87
CA ILE A 343 15.54 11.72 -3.13
C ILE A 343 14.07 11.31 -2.95
N LEU A 344 13.78 10.30 -2.12
CA LEU A 344 12.42 9.78 -1.90
C LEU A 344 11.49 10.86 -1.31
N GLY A 345 11.93 11.56 -0.26
CA GLY A 345 11.17 12.64 0.36
C GLY A 345 10.92 13.80 -0.63
N SER A 346 11.93 14.17 -1.42
CA SER A 346 11.80 15.19 -2.47
C SER A 346 10.81 14.77 -3.55
N LEU A 347 10.88 13.53 -4.02
CA LEU A 347 9.99 12.95 -5.00
C LEU A 347 8.53 13.00 -4.53
N ILE A 348 8.29 12.49 -3.32
CA ILE A 348 6.95 12.46 -2.71
C ILE A 348 6.38 13.87 -2.52
N LYS A 349 7.23 14.84 -2.12
CA LYS A 349 6.84 16.26 -2.03
C LYS A 349 6.47 16.85 -3.39
N LEU A 350 7.19 16.50 -4.46
CA LEU A 350 6.90 16.94 -5.83
C LEU A 350 5.60 16.35 -6.38
N LEU A 351 5.33 15.07 -6.08
CA LEU A 351 4.03 14.43 -6.37
C LEU A 351 2.87 15.12 -5.63
N GLY A 352 3.19 15.82 -4.55
CA GLY A 352 2.32 16.83 -3.93
C GLY A 352 1.92 16.52 -2.49
N ILE A 353 2.54 15.54 -1.82
CA ILE A 353 2.27 15.26 -0.40
C ILE A 353 2.47 16.49 0.49
N ARG A 354 3.33 17.43 0.09
CA ARG A 354 3.50 18.72 0.80
C ARG A 354 2.20 19.54 0.94
N TYR A 355 1.18 19.25 0.12
CA TYR A 355 -0.11 19.93 0.15
C TYR A 355 -1.12 19.27 1.10
N ILE A 356 -0.80 18.11 1.67
CA ILE A 356 -1.66 17.36 2.59
C ILE A 356 -1.38 17.72 4.05
N SER A 357 -0.17 18.21 4.33
CA SER A 357 0.32 18.46 5.69
C SER A 357 0.15 19.90 6.19
N ASN A 358 -0.81 20.65 5.66
CA ASN A 358 -1.14 22.01 6.12
C ASN A 358 -2.61 22.12 6.51
#